data_AF-A0A1N7LXE8-F1
#
_entry.id   AF-A0A1N7LXE8-F1
#
_cell.length_a   1.000
_cell.length_b   1.000
_cell.length_c   1.000
_cell.angle_alpha   90.00
_cell.angle_beta   90.00
_cell.angle_gamma   90.00
#
_symmetry.space_group_name_H-M   'P 1'
#
loop_
_entity.id
_entity.type
_entity.pdbx_description
1 polymer ?
#
loop_
_entity_poly.entity_id
_entity_poly.type
_entity_poly.pdbx_seq_one_letter_code
_entity_poly.pdbx_strand_id
1 'polypeptide(L)'
;MKLNFSVKIIILFFVVCIATISCGSSKPATSNTKSKVKNENLRSLDSDFNGKAGSVAKRILNDAEKYLGTPYKFAGNTAEGFDCSGLITKVFGENNLKLPRRSADQAEFGKKINIADTQPGDLLFFATAGGNKVSHVGIIHSIENNGEIKFLHASTSKGVIISSLNEKYWNKAFLHAQRVL
;
A
#
# COMPACT_ATOMS: atom_id res chain seq x y z
N MET A 1 -29.89 -20.33 -63.37
CA MET A 1 -31.14 -20.65 -62.65
C MET A 1 -31.35 -19.53 -61.62
N LYS A 2 -31.65 -18.30 -62.07
CA LYS A 2 -32.94 -17.57 -62.02
C LYS A 2 -33.64 -17.56 -60.65
N LEU A 3 -33.52 -16.40 -59.99
CA LEU A 3 -34.32 -15.86 -58.89
C LEU A 3 -35.82 -15.91 -59.22
N ASN A 4 -36.66 -16.24 -58.24
CA ASN A 4 -38.12 -16.06 -58.30
C ASN A 4 -38.60 -15.20 -57.14
N PHE A 5 -39.31 -14.14 -57.50
CA PHE A 5 -39.95 -13.13 -56.66
C PHE A 5 -41.47 -13.26 -56.91
N SER A 6 -42.29 -13.37 -55.87
CA SER A 6 -43.74 -13.10 -55.93
C SER A 6 -44.33 -13.02 -54.50
N VAL A 7 -44.63 -11.84 -53.97
CA VAL A 7 -45.89 -11.06 -54.06
C VAL A 7 -46.98 -11.53 -53.07
N LYS A 8 -47.35 -10.62 -52.14
CA LYS A 8 -48.71 -10.26 -51.66
C LYS A 8 -48.56 -9.30 -50.46
N ILE A 9 -48.77 -7.98 -50.61
CA ILE A 9 -50.04 -7.23 -50.54
C ILE A 9 -50.71 -7.31 -49.16
N ILE A 10 -50.89 -6.13 -48.53
CA ILE A 10 -51.99 -5.62 -47.66
C ILE A 10 -51.42 -4.37 -46.94
N ILE A 11 -51.58 -3.16 -47.48
CA ILE A 11 -52.69 -2.20 -47.24
C ILE A 11 -52.78 -1.73 -45.77
N LEU A 12 -52.27 -0.49 -45.58
CA LEU A 12 -52.91 0.66 -44.92
C LEU A 12 -53.55 0.45 -43.55
N PHE A 13 -53.00 1.09 -42.50
CA PHE A 13 -53.81 1.86 -41.55
C PHE A 13 -52.98 2.95 -40.85
N PHE A 14 -53.52 4.16 -40.98
CA PHE A 14 -53.34 5.35 -40.15
C PHE A 14 -53.00 5.06 -38.68
N VAL A 15 -52.11 5.85 -38.07
CA VAL A 15 -52.40 6.69 -36.89
C VAL A 15 -51.14 7.48 -36.51
N VAL A 16 -51.29 8.79 -36.59
CA VAL A 16 -50.41 9.80 -35.99
C VAL A 16 -50.54 9.69 -34.47
N CYS A 17 -49.42 9.50 -33.77
CA CYS A 17 -49.30 9.82 -32.36
C CYS A 17 -47.96 10.52 -32.12
N ILE A 18 -48.02 11.85 -32.14
CA ILE A 18 -47.04 12.72 -31.51
C ILE A 18 -47.14 12.47 -30.00
N ALA A 19 -46.07 11.98 -29.40
CA ALA A 19 -45.87 12.05 -27.95
C ALA A 19 -44.39 12.31 -27.68
N THR A 20 -44.12 13.58 -27.41
CA THR A 20 -42.88 14.08 -26.81
C THR A 20 -42.69 13.46 -25.43
N ILE A 21 -41.65 12.66 -25.22
CA ILE A 21 -41.19 12.31 -23.86
C ILE A 21 -39.65 12.33 -23.83
N SER A 22 -39.17 13.41 -23.21
CA SER A 22 -38.07 13.52 -22.26
C SER A 22 -36.77 12.75 -22.54
N CYS A 23 -35.73 13.55 -22.77
CA CYS A 23 -34.35 13.21 -22.47
C CYS A 23 -34.25 12.73 -21.00
N GLY A 24 -33.64 11.56 -20.79
CA GLY A 24 -33.36 10.98 -19.48
C GLY A 24 -32.03 10.24 -19.56
N SER A 25 -30.94 10.98 -19.47
CA SER A 25 -29.59 10.42 -19.33
C SER A 25 -29.52 9.59 -18.06
N SER A 26 -29.46 8.27 -18.20
CA SER A 26 -29.15 7.35 -17.11
C SER A 26 -27.67 7.49 -16.75
N LYS A 27 -27.38 8.32 -15.75
CA LYS A 27 -26.11 8.20 -15.02
C LYS A 27 -26.16 6.88 -14.24
N PRO A 28 -25.19 5.96 -14.39
CA PRO A 28 -25.05 4.91 -13.39
C PRO A 28 -24.63 5.60 -12.09
N ALA A 29 -25.53 5.59 -11.11
CA ALA A 29 -25.18 5.90 -9.73
C ALA A 29 -24.27 4.77 -9.24
N THR A 30 -22.96 4.95 -9.33
CA THR A 30 -22.00 4.09 -8.62
C THR A 30 -22.09 4.43 -7.14
N SER A 31 -23.09 3.88 -6.45
CA SER A 31 -23.06 3.76 -5.00
C SER A 31 -22.04 2.69 -4.62
N ASN A 32 -20.75 3.02 -4.72
CA ASN A 32 -19.71 2.24 -4.07
C ASN A 32 -19.63 2.68 -2.61
N THR A 33 -20.69 2.41 -1.86
CA THR A 33 -20.58 2.27 -0.41
C THR A 33 -19.91 0.92 -0.17
N LYS A 34 -18.60 0.83 -0.45
CA LYS A 34 -17.78 -0.25 0.09
C LYS A 34 -17.75 -0.02 1.59
N SER A 35 -18.62 -0.74 2.29
CA SER A 35 -18.65 -0.79 3.75
C SER A 35 -17.27 -1.19 4.27
N LYS A 36 -16.45 -0.18 4.57
CA LYS A 36 -15.22 -0.29 5.33
C LYS A 36 -15.66 -0.75 6.71
N VAL A 37 -15.51 -2.04 7.03
CA VAL A 37 -15.62 -2.51 8.42
C VAL A 37 -14.42 -1.90 9.16
N LYS A 38 -14.54 -0.63 9.53
CA LYS A 38 -13.62 0.05 10.43
C LYS A 38 -13.83 -0.61 11.77
N ASN A 39 -12.80 -1.29 12.27
CA ASN A 39 -12.77 -1.65 13.67
C ASN A 39 -12.73 -0.33 14.46
N GLU A 40 -13.78 -0.03 15.22
CA GLU A 40 -14.09 1.26 15.89
C GLU A 40 -12.94 1.84 16.74
N ASN A 41 -11.85 1.09 16.97
CA ASN A 41 -10.72 1.47 17.81
C ASN A 41 -9.36 1.58 17.10
N LEU A 42 -9.28 1.47 15.77
CA LEU A 42 -8.02 1.63 15.02
C LEU A 42 -7.89 3.01 14.38
N ARG A 43 -6.67 3.56 14.37
CA ARG A 43 -6.36 4.78 13.62
C ARG A 43 -6.44 4.49 12.11
N SER A 44 -6.99 5.40 11.33
CA SER A 44 -6.92 5.33 9.85
C SER A 44 -5.49 5.67 9.43
N LEU A 45 -4.74 4.66 9.00
CA LEU A 45 -3.35 4.76 8.54
C LEU A 45 -3.25 4.26 7.09
N ASP A 46 -4.16 4.76 6.26
CA ASP A 46 -4.25 4.41 4.84
C ASP A 46 -3.45 5.42 3.99
N SER A 47 -2.91 4.96 2.87
CA SER A 47 -2.24 5.80 1.87
C SER A 47 -3.11 6.04 0.63
N ASP A 48 -2.94 7.20 0.00
CA ASP A 48 -3.55 7.59 -1.27
C ASP A 48 -2.60 7.34 -2.48
N PHE A 49 -1.60 6.48 -2.32
CA PHE A 49 -0.60 6.18 -3.33
C PHE A 49 -1.20 5.74 -4.68
N ASN A 50 -0.75 6.37 -5.77
CA ASN A 50 -1.29 6.17 -7.12
C ASN A 50 -0.57 5.11 -7.97
N GLY A 51 0.34 4.31 -7.38
CA GLY A 51 1.00 3.20 -8.06
C GLY A 51 2.36 3.49 -8.69
N LYS A 52 2.92 4.71 -8.57
CA LYS A 52 4.24 5.06 -9.16
C LYS A 52 5.36 5.09 -8.11
N ALA A 53 5.96 3.92 -7.83
CA ALA A 53 7.15 3.83 -6.98
C ALA A 53 8.44 4.02 -7.80
N GLY A 54 9.42 4.73 -7.24
CA GLY A 54 10.72 4.96 -7.88
C GLY A 54 11.52 3.67 -8.12
N SER A 55 12.39 3.66 -9.13
CA SER A 55 13.19 2.48 -9.48
C SER A 55 14.16 2.06 -8.37
N VAL A 56 14.70 3.02 -7.61
CA VAL A 56 15.55 2.76 -6.45
C VAL A 56 14.78 2.03 -5.35
N ALA A 57 13.56 2.48 -5.03
CA ALA A 57 12.70 1.83 -4.04
C ALA A 57 12.43 0.38 -4.41
N LYS A 58 12.13 0.11 -5.69
CA LYS A 58 11.90 -1.27 -6.18
C LYS A 58 13.12 -2.17 -5.97
N ARG A 59 14.34 -1.69 -6.23
CA ARG A 59 15.55 -2.49 -5.99
C ARG A 59 15.76 -2.78 -4.51
N ILE A 60 15.62 -1.77 -3.66
CA ILE A 60 15.73 -1.92 -2.20
C ILE A 60 14.72 -2.95 -1.69
N LEU A 61 13.48 -2.91 -2.17
CA LEU A 61 12.45 -3.87 -1.78
C LEU A 61 12.76 -5.29 -2.26
N ASN A 62 13.22 -5.45 -3.50
CA ASN A 62 13.66 -6.75 -4.01
C ASN A 62 14.83 -7.32 -3.19
N ASP A 63 15.76 -6.47 -2.74
CA ASP A 63 16.85 -6.89 -1.86
C ASP A 63 16.34 -7.27 -0.47
N ALA A 64 15.39 -6.51 0.08
CA ALA A 64 14.75 -6.80 1.36
C ALA A 64 13.98 -8.14 1.36
N GLU A 65 13.28 -8.45 0.26
CA GLU A 65 12.54 -9.70 0.10
C GLU A 65 13.43 -10.95 0.15
N LYS A 66 14.70 -10.85 -0.30
CA LYS A 66 15.67 -11.96 -0.19
C LYS A 66 15.94 -12.38 1.25
N TYR A 67 15.68 -11.48 2.20
CA TYR A 67 15.94 -11.73 3.62
C TYR A 67 14.72 -12.25 4.38
N LEU A 68 13.55 -12.41 3.74
CA LEU A 68 12.36 -12.98 4.40
C LEU A 68 12.68 -14.32 5.08
N GLY A 69 12.23 -14.47 6.33
CA GLY A 69 12.49 -15.63 7.17
C GLY A 69 13.83 -15.61 7.91
N THR A 70 14.75 -14.69 7.61
CA THR A 70 16.01 -14.54 8.36
C THR A 70 15.71 -14.26 9.84
N PRO A 71 16.32 -14.98 10.80
CA PRO A 71 16.00 -14.81 12.21
C PRO A 71 16.35 -13.42 12.73
N TYR A 72 15.69 -13.01 13.82
CA TYR A 72 16.08 -11.80 14.52
C TYR A 72 17.38 -12.06 15.31
N LYS A 73 18.31 -11.12 15.23
CA LYS A 73 19.53 -11.10 16.03
C LYS A 73 19.79 -9.67 16.50
N PHE A 74 19.87 -9.47 17.82
CA PHE A 74 20.20 -8.15 18.36
C PHE A 74 21.55 -7.68 17.81
N ALA A 75 21.60 -6.42 17.37
CA ALA A 75 22.74 -5.84 16.67
C ALA A 75 23.09 -6.50 15.31
N GLY A 76 22.30 -7.46 14.83
CA GLY A 76 22.51 -8.17 13.58
C GLY A 76 22.27 -7.31 12.35
N ASN A 77 23.10 -7.48 11.33
CA ASN A 77 23.07 -6.76 10.05
C ASN A 77 23.52 -7.64 8.86
N THR A 78 23.41 -8.96 8.99
CA THR A 78 23.85 -9.96 8.01
C THR A 78 22.76 -10.99 7.75
N ALA A 79 22.89 -11.78 6.68
CA ALA A 79 21.93 -12.85 6.34
C ALA A 79 21.82 -13.96 7.41
N GLU A 80 22.75 -14.02 8.38
CA GLU A 80 22.64 -14.90 9.55
C GLU A 80 21.67 -14.39 10.63
N GLY A 81 21.27 -13.12 10.55
CA GLY A 81 20.38 -12.51 11.53
C GLY A 81 20.39 -10.98 11.48
N PHE A 82 19.20 -10.40 11.59
CA PHE A 82 18.99 -8.95 11.56
C PHE A 82 18.31 -8.44 12.81
N ASP A 83 18.66 -7.23 13.26
CA ASP A 83 17.69 -6.39 13.96
C ASP A 83 16.96 -5.46 12.99
N CYS A 84 15.93 -4.77 13.48
CA CYS A 84 15.07 -3.93 12.65
C CYS A 84 15.85 -2.89 11.85
N SER A 85 16.71 -2.11 12.53
CA SER A 85 17.54 -1.08 11.89
C SER A 85 18.69 -1.66 11.05
N GLY A 86 19.24 -2.80 11.42
CA GLY A 86 20.32 -3.47 10.71
C GLY A 86 19.85 -4.02 9.36
N LEU A 87 18.62 -4.51 9.27
CA LEU A 87 17.98 -4.86 8.00
C LEU A 87 17.89 -3.64 7.08
N ILE A 88 17.41 -2.51 7.60
CA ILE A 88 17.29 -1.26 6.84
C ILE A 88 18.66 -0.76 6.37
N THR A 89 19.66 -0.70 7.26
CA THR A 89 21.04 -0.33 6.88
C THR A 89 21.60 -1.25 5.80
N LYS A 90 21.32 -2.56 5.87
CA LYS A 90 21.79 -3.54 4.88
C LYS A 90 21.22 -3.28 3.49
N VAL A 91 19.89 -3.23 3.35
CA VAL A 91 19.23 -3.15 2.03
C VAL A 91 19.42 -1.77 1.36
N PHE A 92 19.48 -0.69 2.14
CA PHE A 92 19.84 0.62 1.61
C PHE A 92 21.32 0.69 1.24
N GLY A 93 22.20 0.08 2.05
CA GLY A 93 23.64 0.03 1.78
C GLY A 93 24.00 -0.72 0.50
N GLU A 94 23.30 -1.81 0.19
CA GLU A 94 23.41 -2.55 -1.09
C GLU A 94 23.05 -1.69 -2.31
N ASN A 95 22.26 -0.63 -2.08
CA ASN A 95 21.86 0.35 -3.08
C ASN A 95 22.64 1.68 -2.93
N ASN A 96 23.81 1.66 -2.30
CA ASN A 96 24.71 2.80 -2.09
C ASN A 96 24.15 3.95 -1.23
N LEU A 97 23.13 3.68 -0.40
CA LEU A 97 22.55 4.65 0.54
C LEU A 97 22.92 4.26 1.97
N LYS A 98 23.78 5.06 2.60
CA LYS A 98 24.25 4.81 3.97
C LYS A 98 23.28 5.42 4.97
N LEU A 99 22.56 4.57 5.69
CA LEU A 99 21.71 4.98 6.80
C LEU A 99 22.40 4.76 8.16
N PRO A 100 22.09 5.60 9.18
CA PRO A 100 22.54 5.40 10.54
C PRO A 100 22.19 4.00 11.08
N ARG A 101 22.97 3.50 12.04
CA ARG A 101 22.80 2.13 12.54
C ARG A 101 21.57 1.95 13.43
N ARG A 102 21.15 2.98 14.16
CA ARG A 102 20.06 2.91 15.15
C ARG A 102 18.76 3.42 14.53
N SER A 103 17.65 2.76 14.84
CA SER A 103 16.32 3.19 14.37
C SER A 103 15.97 4.63 14.79
N ALA A 104 16.37 5.05 15.98
CA ALA A 104 16.18 6.43 16.45
C ALA A 104 16.93 7.46 15.57
N ASP A 105 18.15 7.14 15.16
CA ASP A 105 18.95 8.04 14.30
C ASP A 105 18.42 8.01 12.84
N GLN A 106 17.93 6.85 12.38
CA GLN A 106 17.26 6.72 11.08
C GLN A 106 15.98 7.56 11.01
N ALA A 107 15.27 7.73 12.13
CA ALA A 107 14.03 8.50 12.23
C ALA A 107 14.21 10.02 12.15
N GLU A 108 15.46 10.50 12.12
CA GLU A 108 15.80 11.91 11.94
C GLU A 108 16.64 12.13 10.66
N PHE A 109 16.88 11.08 9.87
CA PHE A 109 17.75 11.15 8.69
C PHE A 109 17.08 11.77 7.46
N GLY A 110 15.78 11.55 7.29
CA GLY A 110 15.03 11.91 6.10
C GLY A 110 13.90 12.89 6.37
N LYS A 111 13.02 13.07 5.38
CA LYS A 111 11.87 13.97 5.49
C LYS A 111 10.66 13.25 6.07
N LYS A 112 10.09 13.76 7.16
CA LYS A 112 8.80 13.27 7.69
C LYS A 112 7.69 13.53 6.66
N ILE A 113 6.84 12.52 6.45
CA ILE A 113 5.75 12.56 5.47
C ILE A 113 4.42 12.19 6.13
N ASN A 114 3.33 12.71 5.58
CA ASN A 114 1.99 12.29 5.98
C ASN A 114 1.79 10.83 5.54
N ILE A 115 1.05 10.06 6.34
CA ILE A 115 0.74 8.66 6.05
C ILE A 115 0.01 8.52 4.70
N ALA A 116 -0.86 9.48 4.35
CA ALA A 116 -1.56 9.53 3.07
C ALA A 116 -0.59 9.61 1.87
N ASP A 117 0.55 10.29 2.03
CA ASP A 117 1.53 10.55 0.97
C ASP A 117 2.63 9.47 0.87
N THR A 118 2.52 8.41 1.69
CA THR A 118 3.51 7.33 1.71
C THR A 118 3.53 6.53 0.41
N GLN A 119 4.68 5.94 0.11
CA GLN A 119 4.88 5.05 -1.03
C GLN A 119 5.76 3.86 -0.63
N PRO A 120 5.76 2.76 -1.42
CA PRO A 120 6.72 1.68 -1.25
C PRO A 120 8.17 2.20 -1.22
N GLY A 121 8.93 1.75 -0.23
CA GLY A 121 10.29 2.21 0.04
C GLY A 121 10.43 3.28 1.13
N ASP A 122 9.34 3.94 1.55
CA ASP A 122 9.38 4.83 2.71
C ASP A 122 9.55 4.02 4.01
N LEU A 123 10.03 4.67 5.08
CA LEU A 123 10.24 4.04 6.37
C LEU A 123 9.10 4.37 7.33
N LEU A 124 8.67 3.38 8.11
CA LEU A 124 7.72 3.51 9.21
C LEU A 124 8.46 3.34 10.53
N PHE A 125 8.20 4.23 11.49
CA PHE A 125 8.81 4.20 12.81
C PHE A 125 7.77 3.95 13.91
N PHE A 126 8.16 3.17 14.93
CA PHE A 126 7.24 2.68 15.95
C PHE A 126 7.84 2.77 17.37
N ALA A 127 6.96 2.88 18.37
CA ALA A 127 7.25 2.76 19.81
C ALA A 127 6.82 1.38 20.35
N THR A 128 7.51 0.33 19.93
CA THR A 128 7.26 -1.06 20.39
C THR A 128 7.75 -1.33 21.82
N ALA A 129 8.68 -0.52 22.33
CA ALA A 129 9.14 -0.55 23.72
C ALA A 129 8.27 0.29 24.67
N GLY A 130 7.15 0.84 24.18
CA GLY A 130 6.27 1.74 24.92
C GLY A 130 6.69 3.21 24.85
N GLY A 131 5.80 4.08 25.32
CA GLY A 131 6.00 5.54 25.27
C GLY A 131 5.86 6.11 23.85
N ASN A 132 6.65 7.15 23.56
CA ASN A 132 6.61 7.92 22.32
C ASN A 132 7.96 7.97 21.58
N LYS A 133 8.93 7.17 22.01
CA LYS A 133 10.27 7.12 21.42
C LYS A 133 10.37 6.02 20.39
N VAL A 134 11.11 6.27 19.32
CA VAL A 134 11.39 5.26 18.29
C VAL A 134 12.19 4.11 18.89
N SER A 135 11.66 2.90 18.78
CA SER A 135 12.33 1.66 19.18
C SER A 135 12.34 0.62 18.06
N HIS A 136 11.63 0.87 16.95
CA HIS A 136 11.52 -0.06 15.84
C HIS A 136 11.30 0.66 14.51
N VAL A 137 11.73 0.03 13.42
CA VAL A 137 11.62 0.54 12.06
C VAL A 137 11.22 -0.58 11.10
N GLY A 138 10.47 -0.24 10.06
CA GLY A 138 10.20 -1.09 8.90
C GLY A 138 10.19 -0.27 7.62
N ILE A 139 10.31 -0.95 6.48
CA ILE A 139 10.19 -0.34 5.14
C ILE A 139 8.83 -0.70 4.54
N ILE A 140 8.12 0.28 3.98
CA ILE A 140 6.84 0.05 3.30
C ILE A 140 7.11 -0.85 2.10
N HIS A 141 6.48 -2.02 2.11
CA HIS A 141 6.64 -3.05 1.10
C HIS A 141 5.61 -2.87 -0.02
N SER A 142 4.34 -2.79 0.34
CA SER A 142 3.24 -2.55 -0.60
C SER A 142 2.21 -1.61 -0.01
N ILE A 143 1.44 -0.99 -0.91
CA ILE A 143 0.22 -0.26 -0.59
C ILE A 143 -0.87 -0.92 -1.42
N GLU A 144 -1.81 -1.55 -0.73
CA GLU A 144 -2.89 -2.30 -1.35
C GLU A 144 -3.92 -1.35 -1.99
N ASN A 145 -4.76 -1.87 -2.88
CA ASN A 145 -5.77 -1.06 -3.59
C ASN A 145 -6.78 -0.34 -2.67
N ASN A 146 -6.90 -0.77 -1.41
CA ASN A 146 -7.74 -0.14 -0.39
C ASN A 146 -6.99 0.91 0.46
N GLY A 147 -5.73 1.21 0.13
CA GLY A 147 -4.84 2.10 0.87
C GLY A 147 -4.11 1.43 2.03
N GLU A 148 -4.31 0.14 2.29
CA GLU A 148 -3.64 -0.57 3.37
C GLU A 148 -2.12 -0.64 3.14
N ILE A 149 -1.36 -0.25 4.15
CA ILE A 149 0.10 -0.27 4.13
C ILE A 149 0.60 -1.60 4.70
N LYS A 150 1.36 -2.36 3.89
CA LYS A 150 2.16 -3.49 4.34
C LYS A 150 3.62 -3.06 4.44
N PHE A 151 4.33 -3.57 5.44
CA PHE A 151 5.73 -3.21 5.64
C PHE A 151 6.58 -4.42 6.02
N LEU A 152 7.80 -4.43 5.51
CA LEU A 152 8.80 -5.45 5.75
C LEU A 152 9.73 -4.99 6.90
N HIS A 153 9.95 -5.87 7.87
CA HIS A 153 10.79 -5.56 9.03
C HIS A 153 11.34 -6.85 9.68
N ALA A 154 12.39 -6.72 10.49
CA ALA A 154 12.85 -7.82 11.36
C ALA A 154 12.07 -7.82 12.68
N SER A 155 11.11 -8.73 12.83
CA SER A 155 10.35 -8.98 14.06
C SER A 155 11.18 -9.76 15.08
N THR A 156 11.17 -9.33 16.35
CA THR A 156 11.93 -9.99 17.44
C THR A 156 11.60 -11.48 17.62
N SER A 157 10.36 -11.89 17.33
CA SER A 157 9.91 -13.28 17.51
C SER A 157 9.77 -14.09 16.23
N LYS A 158 9.68 -13.43 15.06
CA LYS A 158 9.38 -14.08 13.78
C LYS A 158 10.46 -13.89 12.71
N GLY A 159 11.53 -13.15 13.02
CA GLY A 159 12.53 -12.78 12.03
C GLY A 159 11.99 -11.78 11.01
N VAL A 160 12.60 -11.74 9.83
CA VAL A 160 12.21 -10.82 8.75
C VAL A 160 10.88 -11.27 8.14
N ILE A 161 9.86 -10.43 8.29
CA ILE A 161 8.49 -10.69 7.83
C ILE A 161 7.87 -9.44 7.23
N ILE A 162 6.73 -9.64 6.56
CA ILE A 162 5.82 -8.56 6.16
C ILE A 162 4.64 -8.54 7.13
N SER A 163 4.36 -7.39 7.72
CA SER A 163 3.21 -7.15 8.60
C SER A 163 2.30 -6.08 8.01
N SER A 164 1.06 -6.02 8.49
CA SER A 164 0.09 -4.97 8.15
C SER A 164 0.08 -3.85 9.19
N LEU A 165 0.02 -2.61 8.72
CA LEU A 165 -0.18 -1.44 9.59
C LEU A 165 -1.60 -1.37 10.19
N ASN A 166 -2.54 -2.15 9.66
CA ASN A 166 -3.89 -2.31 10.21
C ASN A 166 -3.96 -3.35 11.33
N GLU A 167 -2.88 -4.11 11.59
CA GLU A 167 -2.81 -4.95 12.79
C GLU A 167 -2.82 -4.07 14.05
N LYS A 168 -3.66 -4.41 15.03
CA LYS A 168 -3.85 -3.62 16.26
C LYS A 168 -2.55 -3.25 16.96
N TYR A 169 -1.58 -4.17 17.00
CA TYR A 169 -0.28 -3.93 17.63
C TYR A 169 0.52 -2.84 16.90
N TRP A 170 0.69 -2.96 15.58
CA TRP A 170 1.43 -1.99 14.76
C TRP A 170 0.69 -0.66 14.64
N ASN A 171 -0.63 -0.70 14.47
CA ASN A 171 -1.48 0.48 14.44
C ASN A 171 -1.38 1.28 15.74
N LYS A 172 -1.26 0.64 16.90
CA LYS A 172 -1.07 1.34 18.19
C LYS A 172 0.36 1.88 18.33
N ALA A 173 1.36 1.13 17.91
CA ALA A 173 2.77 1.49 18.08
C ALA A 173 3.28 2.54 17.06
N PHE A 174 2.57 2.75 15.95
CA PHE A 174 3.01 3.65 14.87
C PHE A 174 3.21 5.09 15.35
N LEU A 175 4.36 5.69 15.02
CA LEU A 175 4.69 7.08 15.36
C LEU A 175 4.55 7.98 14.14
N HIS A 176 5.35 7.72 13.11
CA HIS A 176 5.38 8.52 11.88
C HIS A 176 6.04 7.75 10.73
N ALA A 177 5.89 8.29 9.52
CA ALA A 177 6.56 7.82 8.31
C ALA A 177 7.61 8.84 7.83
N GLN A 178 8.62 8.36 7.11
CA GLN A 178 9.71 9.18 6.58
C GLN A 178 10.12 8.71 5.18
N ARG A 179 10.46 9.66 4.31
CA ARG A 179 11.08 9.41 3.01
C ARG A 179 12.58 9.70 3.06
N VAL A 180 13.37 8.75 2.57
CA VAL A 180 14.84 8.83 2.45
C VAL A 180 15.30 8.93 0.99
N LEU A 181 14.45 8.50 0.06
CA LEU A 181 14.70 8.45 -1.39
C LEU A 181 14.28 9.73 -2.12
#